data_AF-A0A3M6K9L2-F1
#
_entry.id   AF-A0A3M6K9L2-F1
#
_cell.length_a   1.000
_cell.length_b   1.000
_cell.length_c   1.000
_cell.angle_alpha   90.00
_cell.angle_beta   90.00
_cell.angle_gamma   90.00
#
_symmetry.space_group_name_H-M   'P 1'
#
loop_
_entity.id
_entity.type
_entity.pdbx_description
1 polymer ?
#
loop_
_entity_poly.entity_id
_entity_poly.type
_entity_poly.pdbx_seq_one_letter_code
_entity_poly.pdbx_strand_id
1 'polypeptide(L)'
;LTVTPSKTVQDGIFMVLVDGEEWDDVEIVANKVTVMFPAGTEQIEIIGTFVVPEFGTIAAMILAVAIISIIAVSAKSRLSIMPRY
;
A
#
# COMPACT_ATOMS: atom_id res chain seq x y z
N LEU A 1 -17.71 -1.93 21.86
CA LEU A 1 -17.68 -0.59 21.21
C LEU A 1 -17.77 -0.82 19.70
N THR A 2 -18.58 -0.05 18.96
CA THR A 2 -18.67 -0.18 17.49
C THR A 2 -18.14 1.10 16.86
N VAL A 3 -17.04 0.99 16.12
CA VAL A 3 -16.44 2.11 15.40
C VAL A 3 -16.63 1.90 13.90
N THR A 4 -16.89 2.99 13.16
CA THR A 4 -17.06 2.96 11.70
C THR A 4 -15.89 3.72 11.04
N PRO A 5 -14.69 3.13 10.94
CA PRO A 5 -13.55 3.76 10.29
C PRO A 5 -13.74 3.87 8.78
N SER A 6 -12.99 4.75 8.12
CA SER A 6 -13.00 4.86 6.66
C SER A 6 -12.51 3.54 6.02
N LYS A 7 -12.98 3.25 4.80
CA LYS A 7 -12.63 1.98 4.10
C LYS A 7 -11.12 1.76 3.98
N THR A 8 -10.37 2.85 3.77
CA THR A 8 -8.91 2.85 3.66
C THR A 8 -8.19 2.43 4.94
N VAL A 9 -8.77 2.76 6.11
CA VAL A 9 -8.23 2.36 7.40
C VAL A 9 -8.57 0.90 7.71
N GLN A 10 -9.74 0.41 7.29
CA GLN A 10 -10.19 -0.98 7.53
C GLN A 10 -9.33 -2.04 6.86
N ASP A 11 -9.04 -1.85 5.57
CA ASP A 11 -8.20 -2.78 4.82
C ASP A 11 -6.77 -2.85 5.38
N GLY A 12 -6.38 -1.87 6.19
CA GLY A 12 -5.09 -1.78 6.86
C GLY A 12 -5.09 -2.18 8.34
N ILE A 13 -6.24 -2.50 8.96
CA ILE A 13 -6.27 -2.94 10.37
C ILE A 13 -5.56 -4.28 10.47
N PHE A 14 -4.48 -4.33 11.24
CA PHE A 14 -3.71 -5.55 11.46
C PHE A 14 -3.62 -5.94 12.94
N MET A 15 -3.93 -5.03 13.87
CA MET A 15 -3.80 -5.28 15.30
C MET A 15 -4.78 -4.43 16.10
N VAL A 16 -5.39 -5.02 17.12
CA VAL A 16 -6.18 -4.32 18.14
C VAL A 16 -5.55 -4.62 19.49
N LEU A 17 -5.41 -3.58 20.30
CA LEU A 17 -4.92 -3.68 21.67
C LEU A 17 -6.02 -3.24 22.63
N VAL A 18 -6.15 -3.99 23.72
CA VAL A 18 -7.04 -3.71 24.84
C VAL A 18 -6.15 -3.55 26.08
N ASP A 19 -6.13 -2.34 26.66
CA ASP A 19 -5.26 -1.99 27.80
C ASP A 19 -3.77 -2.31 27.59
N GLY A 20 -3.30 -2.23 26.33
CA GLY A 20 -1.92 -2.51 25.94
C GLY A 20 -1.61 -3.98 25.63
N GLU A 21 -2.58 -4.89 25.75
CA GLU A 21 -2.46 -6.29 25.35
C GLU A 21 -3.12 -6.54 23.99
N GLU A 22 -2.49 -7.35 23.15
CA GLU A 22 -3.05 -7.76 21.85
C GLU A 22 -4.36 -8.54 22.05
N TRP A 23 -5.36 -8.20 21.26
CA TRP A 23 -6.70 -8.74 21.39
C TRP A 23 -7.17 -9.39 20.09
N ASP A 24 -7.39 -10.71 20.14
CA ASP A 24 -7.76 -11.52 18.97
C ASP A 24 -9.27 -11.54 18.67
N ASP A 25 -10.11 -11.24 19.65
CA ASP A 25 -11.58 -11.29 19.51
C ASP A 25 -12.13 -9.99 18.88
N VAL A 26 -11.84 -9.83 17.59
CA VAL A 26 -12.24 -8.69 16.76
C VAL A 26 -13.02 -9.18 15.54
N GLU A 27 -14.22 -8.63 15.35
CA GLU A 27 -15.04 -8.91 14.18
C GLU A 27 -15.07 -7.69 13.25
N ILE A 28 -14.63 -7.87 12.01
CA ILE A 28 -14.64 -6.84 10.97
C ILE A 28 -15.68 -7.22 9.91
N VAL A 29 -16.82 -6.52 9.90
CA VAL A 29 -17.90 -6.75 8.93
C VAL A 29 -18.13 -5.48 8.12
N ALA A 30 -17.82 -5.56 6.84
CA ALA A 30 -18.01 -4.49 5.85
C ALA A 30 -17.33 -3.16 6.21
N ASN A 31 -18.02 -2.28 6.94
CA ASN A 31 -17.50 -1.00 7.38
C ASN A 31 -17.43 -0.85 8.91
N LYS A 32 -17.67 -1.93 9.66
CA LYS A 32 -17.80 -1.91 11.12
C LYS A 32 -16.73 -2.81 11.74
N VAL A 33 -16.06 -2.26 12.73
CA VAL A 33 -15.12 -2.99 13.60
C VAL A 33 -15.79 -3.15 14.95
N THR A 34 -15.98 -4.40 15.35
CA THR A 34 -16.57 -4.79 16.64
C THR A 34 -15.49 -5.43 17.48
N VAL A 35 -15.13 -4.77 18.58
CA VAL A 35 -14.19 -5.29 19.58
C VAL A 35 -14.98 -5.68 20.82
N MET A 36 -14.90 -6.95 21.21
CA MET A 36 -15.40 -7.42 22.49
C MET A 36 -14.29 -7.24 23.53
N PHE A 37 -14.57 -6.56 24.64
CA PHE A 37 -13.59 -6.32 25.70
C PHE A 37 -14.24 -6.59 27.06
N PRO A 38 -13.46 -7.01 28.08
CA PRO A 38 -13.97 -7.27 29.42
C PRO A 38 -14.48 -5.99 30.09
N ALA A 39 -15.44 -6.14 31.00
CA ALA A 39 -15.95 -5.02 31.78
C ALA A 39 -14.84 -4.47 32.69
N GLY A 40 -14.45 -3.21 32.48
CA GLY A 40 -13.36 -2.55 33.23
C GLY A 40 -12.19 -2.07 32.37
N THR A 41 -12.19 -2.37 31.06
CA THR A 41 -11.19 -1.84 30.12
C THR A 41 -11.24 -0.32 30.06
N GLU A 42 -10.06 0.30 30.12
CA GLU A 42 -9.88 1.76 30.10
C GLU A 42 -9.51 2.26 28.71
N GLN A 43 -8.73 1.49 27.95
CA GLN A 43 -8.18 1.91 26.67
C GLN A 43 -8.31 0.82 25.59
N ILE A 44 -8.73 1.24 24.40
CA ILE A 44 -8.79 0.38 23.21
C ILE A 44 -8.04 1.10 22.08
N GLU A 45 -7.02 0.47 21.55
CA GLU A 45 -6.21 0.99 20.44
C GLU A 45 -6.39 0.09 19.22
N ILE A 46 -6.75 0.70 18.09
CA ILE A 46 -6.89 0.00 16.81
C ILE A 46 -5.76 0.48 15.92
N ILE A 47 -4.78 -0.38 15.68
CA ILE A 47 -3.63 -0.06 14.84
C ILE A 47 -3.91 -0.58 13.43
N GLY A 48 -4.03 0.37 12.50
CA GLY A 48 -4.11 0.10 11.08
C GLY A 48 -2.99 0.78 10.32
N THR A 49 -2.30 0.03 9.46
CA THR A 49 -1.37 0.58 8.47
C THR A 49 -1.99 0.45 7.11
N PHE A 50 -2.21 1.56 6.44
CA PHE A 50 -2.52 1.54 5.01
C PHE A 50 -1.23 1.75 4.23
N VAL A 51 -0.79 0.73 3.51
CA VAL A 51 0.31 0.86 2.55
C VAL A 51 -0.35 1.11 1.19
N VAL A 52 -0.34 2.35 0.70
CA VAL A 52 -0.56 2.59 -0.74
C VAL A 52 0.65 2.02 -1.45
N PRO A 53 0.52 1.00 -2.31
CA PRO A 53 1.67 0.54 -3.06
C PRO A 53 2.00 1.57 -4.17
N GLU A 54 3.04 2.39 -3.99
CA GLU A 54 3.60 3.24 -5.06
C GLU A 54 4.33 2.43 -6.14
N PHE A 55 4.30 1.09 -6.07
CA PHE A 55 4.94 0.22 -7.05
C PHE A 55 4.48 0.53 -8.48
N GLY A 56 3.22 0.96 -8.66
CA GLY A 56 2.70 1.34 -9.98
C GLY A 56 3.40 2.58 -10.56
N THR A 57 3.60 3.63 -9.76
CA THR A 57 4.20 4.88 -10.26
C THR A 57 5.69 4.73 -10.51
N ILE A 58 6.39 4.04 -9.62
CA ILE A 58 7.83 3.75 -9.78
C ILE A 58 8.07 2.83 -10.98
N ALA A 59 7.28 1.76 -11.13
CA ALA A 59 7.39 0.87 -12.28
C ALA A 59 7.08 1.58 -13.61
N ALA A 60 6.04 2.43 -13.65
CA ALA A 60 5.70 3.20 -14.84
C ALA A 60 6.81 4.20 -15.22
N MET A 61 7.44 4.86 -14.24
CA MET A 61 8.58 5.75 -14.46
C MET A 61 9.77 5.01 -15.08
N ILE A 62 10.14 3.85 -14.54
CA ILE A 62 11.24 3.03 -15.06
C ILE A 62 10.92 2.57 -16.49
N LEU A 63 9.69 2.11 -16.75
CA LEU A 63 9.24 1.69 -18.07
C LEU A 63 9.35 2.82 -19.11
N ALA A 64 8.89 4.02 -18.77
CA ALA A 64 8.95 5.18 -19.65
C ALA A 64 10.42 5.55 -20.01
N VAL A 65 11.30 5.60 -19.00
CA VAL A 65 12.73 5.88 -19.19
C VAL A 65 13.40 4.82 -20.07
N ALA A 66 13.06 3.55 -19.90
CA ALA A 66 13.60 2.45 -20.69
C ALA A 66 13.23 2.58 -22.18
N ILE A 67 11.96 2.84 -22.48
CA ILE A 67 11.48 2.99 -23.87
C ILE A 67 12.17 4.18 -24.56
N ILE A 68 12.25 5.33 -23.88
CA ILE A 68 12.90 6.54 -24.42
C ILE A 68 14.39 6.24 -24.71
N SER A 69 15.07 5.55 -23.80
CA SER A 69 16.48 5.19 -23.95
C SER A 69 16.72 4.27 -25.16
N ILE A 70 15.87 3.26 -25.34
CA ILE A 70 15.96 2.33 -26.48
C ILE A 70 15.79 3.08 -27.81
N ILE A 71 14.81 3.98 -27.90
CA ILE A 71 14.56 4.77 -29.11
C ILE A 71 15.74 5.70 -29.38
N ALA A 72 16.22 6.42 -28.37
CA ALA A 72 17.33 7.35 -28.52
C ALA A 72 18.63 6.66 -28.98
N VAL A 73 18.96 5.51 -28.40
CA VAL A 73 20.15 4.73 -28.78
C VAL A 73 19.97 4.12 -30.18
N SER A 74 18.80 3.55 -30.47
CA SER A 74 18.52 2.91 -31.76
C SER A 74 18.50 3.90 -32.92
N ALA A 75 17.95 5.10 -32.72
CA ALA A 75 17.92 6.17 -33.72
C ALA A 75 19.33 6.69 -34.02
N LYS A 76 20.19 6.85 -33.00
CA LYS A 76 21.58 7.27 -33.17
C LYS A 76 22.42 6.23 -33.93
N SER A 77 22.16 4.93 -33.74
CA SER A 77 22.90 3.85 -34.41
C SER A 77 22.61 3.74 -35.90
N ARG A 78 21.40 4.06 -36.38
CA ARG A 78 21.04 3.94 -37.81
C ARG A 78 21.67 5.02 -38.70
N LEU A 79 22.03 6.18 -38.15
CA LEU A 79 22.63 7.30 -38.90
C LEU A 79 24.17 7.28 -38.93
N SER A 80 24.84 6.54 -38.04
CA SER A 80 26.31 6.53 -37.93
C SER A 80 26.99 5.40 -38.72
N ILE A 81 26.26 4.40 -39.21
CA ILE A 81 26.80 3.34 -40.06
C ILE A 81 26.62 3.76 -41.52
N MET A 82 27.37 4.79 -41.94
CA MET A 82 27.61 5.05 -43.36
C MET A 82 28.97 4.43 -43.69
N PRO A 83 29.03 3.31 -44.43
CA PRO A 83 30.30 2.69 -44.80
C PRO A 83 31.01 3.64 -45.77
N ARG A 84 32.17 4.16 -45.37
CA ARG A 84 33.11 4.78 -46.30
C ARG A 84 33.90 3.64 -46.95
N TYR A 85 33.77 3.52 -48.27
CA TYR A 85 34.63 2.69 -49.12
C TYR A 85 36.07 3.21 -49.10
#